data_AF-A0A261QBV8-F1
#
_entry.id   AF-A0A261QBV8-F1
#
_cell.length_a   1.000
_cell.length_b   1.000
_cell.length_c   1.000
_cell.angle_alpha   90.00
_cell.angle_beta   90.00
_cell.angle_gamma   90.00
#
_symmetry.space_group_name_H-M   'P 1'
#
loop_
_entity.id
_entity.type
_entity.pdbx_description
1 polymer ?
#
loop_
_entity_poly.entity_id
_entity_poly.type
_entity_poly.pdbx_seq_one_letter_code
_entity_poly.pdbx_strand_id
1 'polypeptide(L)'
;LLTLNPGVKEVGIFDTFKQVCETGIPDQSERHYVHEQFDGWFYQSTVKLGDGVATTTTDMTTMKQGELEIRRLKDEIAQQATDKYQMLFNSIDQGFCIIEVLFDEQDQPTDYRFTETNQAFLRQTGLQNALGKRCGS
;
A
#
# COMPACT_ATOMS: atom_id res chain seq x y z
N LEU A 1 -8.84 34.51 21.45
CA LEU A 1 -8.02 33.32 21.11
C LEU A 1 -8.61 32.50 19.96
N LEU A 2 -9.94 32.30 19.88
CA LEU A 2 -10.61 31.65 18.73
C LEU A 2 -10.72 32.50 17.44
N THR A 3 -10.23 33.74 17.46
CA THR A 3 -10.18 34.66 16.31
C THR A 3 -8.86 34.63 15.55
N LEU A 4 -7.85 33.90 16.03
CA LEU A 4 -6.49 33.91 15.47
C LEU A 4 -6.11 32.65 14.66
N ASN A 5 -6.94 31.59 14.66
CA ASN A 5 -6.63 30.37 13.91
C ASN A 5 -7.89 29.52 13.62
N PRO A 6 -8.63 29.77 12.52
CA PRO A 6 -9.90 29.09 12.23
C PRO A 6 -9.74 27.57 11.98
N GLY A 7 -8.60 27.13 11.43
CA GLY A 7 -8.32 25.72 11.15
C GLY A 7 -8.28 24.82 12.39
N VAL A 8 -8.07 25.39 13.59
CA VAL A 8 -8.08 24.65 14.87
C VAL A 8 -9.48 24.09 15.19
N LYS A 9 -10.55 24.74 14.74
CA LYS A 9 -11.91 24.22 14.87
C LYS A 9 -12.25 23.23 13.77
N GLU A 10 -11.86 23.52 12.52
CA GLU A 10 -12.16 22.67 11.36
C GLU A 10 -11.50 21.29 11.45
N VAL A 11 -10.28 21.23 12.00
CA VAL A 11 -9.52 19.98 12.18
C VAL A 11 -9.83 19.32 13.54
N GLY A 12 -10.86 19.79 14.26
CA GLY A 12 -11.35 19.19 15.50
C GLY A 12 -10.39 19.27 16.70
N ILE A 13 -9.36 20.10 16.64
CA ILE A 13 -8.35 20.23 17.71
C ILE A 13 -8.98 20.82 18.97
N PHE A 14 -9.89 21.78 18.82
CA PHE A 14 -10.60 22.39 19.95
C PHE A 14 -11.49 21.38 20.70
N ASP A 15 -12.20 20.51 19.96
CA ASP A 15 -13.06 19.49 20.56
C ASP A 15 -12.24 18.46 21.33
N THR A 16 -11.08 18.06 20.80
CA THR A 16 -10.11 17.23 21.51
C THR A 16 -9.64 17.89 22.81
N PHE A 17 -9.30 19.17 22.78
CA PHE A 17 -8.86 19.86 24.00
C PHE A 17 -9.97 19.90 25.05
N LYS A 18 -11.21 20.15 24.63
CA LYS A 18 -12.38 20.09 25.50
C LYS A 18 -12.54 18.71 26.12
N GLN A 19 -12.51 17.66 25.29
CA GLN A 19 -12.65 16.28 25.75
C GLN A 19 -11.56 15.88 26.74
N VAL A 20 -10.29 16.18 26.45
CA VAL A 20 -9.16 15.85 27.34
C VAL A 20 -9.28 16.62 28.66
N CYS A 21 -9.69 17.90 28.60
CA CYS A 21 -9.88 18.71 29.81
C CYS A 21 -11.05 18.20 30.67
N GLU A 22 -12.17 17.82 30.06
CA GLU A 22 -13.36 17.34 30.79
C GLU A 22 -13.17 15.93 31.35
N THR A 23 -12.62 15.01 30.55
CA THR A 23 -12.55 13.58 30.86
C THR A 23 -11.24 13.16 31.53
N GLY A 24 -10.15 13.90 31.30
CA GLY A 24 -8.80 13.50 31.70
C GLY A 24 -8.16 12.40 30.84
N ILE A 25 -8.88 11.87 29.84
CA ILE A 25 -8.35 10.85 28.92
C ILE A 25 -7.43 11.55 27.90
N PRO A 26 -6.16 11.12 27.74
CA PRO A 26 -5.24 11.73 26.79
C PRO A 26 -5.60 11.41 25.33
N ASP A 27 -5.28 12.32 24.41
CA ASP A 27 -5.38 12.12 22.96
C ASP A 27 -3.99 12.08 22.33
N GLN A 28 -3.77 11.11 21.45
CA GLN A 28 -2.58 11.01 20.63
C GLN A 28 -3.02 10.68 19.20
N SER A 29 -2.86 11.64 18.30
CA SER A 29 -3.39 11.54 16.95
C SER A 29 -2.47 12.16 15.91
N GLU A 30 -2.37 11.49 14.75
CA GLU A 30 -1.81 12.07 13.54
C GLU A 30 -2.89 12.92 12.86
N ARG A 31 -2.56 14.16 12.50
CA ARG A 31 -3.47 15.10 11.84
C ARG A 31 -2.80 15.69 10.62
N HIS A 32 -3.50 15.63 9.50
CA HIS A 32 -3.16 16.41 8.33
C HIS A 32 -3.76 17.81 8.50
N TYR A 33 -2.90 18.81 8.64
CA TYR A 33 -3.32 20.19 8.81
C TYR A 33 -3.04 20.95 7.51
N VAL A 34 -4.12 21.37 6.85
CA VAL A 34 -4.08 22.19 5.64
C VAL A 34 -4.72 23.53 5.97
N HIS A 35 -3.92 24.59 5.99
CA HIS A 35 -4.38 25.98 6.12
C HIS A 35 -3.53 26.87 5.20
N GLU A 36 -3.97 28.10 4.93
CA GLU A 36 -3.44 28.98 3.84
C GLU A 36 -1.90 29.12 3.75
N GLN A 37 -1.15 28.84 4.82
CA GLN A 37 0.32 28.86 4.86
C GLN A 37 0.99 27.53 5.23
N PHE A 38 0.23 26.47 5.52
CA PHE A 38 0.73 25.19 6.02
C PHE A 38 -0.01 24.02 5.41
N ASP A 39 0.72 23.13 4.75
CA ASP A 39 0.26 21.79 4.38
C ASP A 39 1.26 20.80 5.00
N GLY A 40 0.85 20.14 6.08
CA GLY A 40 1.75 19.28 6.83
C GLY A 40 1.04 18.21 7.67
N TRP A 41 1.77 17.13 7.91
CA TRP A 41 1.35 16.05 8.80
C TRP A 41 1.95 16.28 10.18
N PHE A 42 1.10 16.33 11.19
CA PHE A 42 1.51 16.60 12.56
C PHE A 42 1.04 15.49 13.49
N TYR A 43 1.94 15.02 14.35
CA TYR A 43 1.55 14.20 15.48
C TYR A 43 1.31 15.08 16.69
N GLN A 44 0.09 15.04 17.21
CA GLN A 44 -0.32 15.81 18.37
C GLN A 44 -0.54 14.87 19.56
N SER A 45 0.06 15.20 20.70
CA SER A 45 -0.19 14.52 21.97
C SER A 45 -0.72 15.54 22.97
N THR A 46 -1.94 15.34 23.44
CA THR A 46 -2.64 16.24 24.36
C THR A 46 -2.99 15.52 25.65
N VAL A 47 -2.61 16.11 26.78
CA VAL A 47 -2.86 15.59 28.12
C VAL A 47 -3.48 16.66 29.01
N LYS A 48 -4.28 16.27 29.99
CA LYS A 48 -4.87 17.21 30.97
C LYS A 48 -3.79 17.77 31.90
N LEU A 49 -3.84 19.08 32.16
CA LEU A 49 -2.97 19.77 33.10
C LEU A 49 -3.76 20.83 33.86
N GLY A 50 -4.13 20.53 35.11
CA GLY A 50 -5.00 21.39 35.92
C GLY A 50 -6.36 21.62 35.25
N ASP A 51 -6.73 22.90 35.09
CA ASP A 51 -7.97 23.33 34.42
C ASP A 51 -7.82 23.48 32.90
N GLY A 52 -6.71 23.01 32.33
CA GLY A 52 -6.41 23.09 30.91
C GLY A 52 -5.75 21.82 30.36
N VAL A 53 -5.08 21.99 29.21
CA VAL A 53 -4.35 20.92 28.54
C VAL A 53 -2.92 21.35 28.23
N ALA A 54 -2.00 20.38 28.26
CA ALA A 54 -0.69 20.50 27.65
C ALA A 54 -0.68 19.73 26.34
N THR A 55 -0.16 20.35 25.27
CA THR A 55 -0.03 19.72 23.95
C THR A 55 1.41 19.78 23.48
N THR A 56 1.88 18.69 22.87
CA THR A 56 3.09 18.68 22.05
C THR A 56 2.71 18.42 20.61
N THR A 57 3.39 19.09 19.68
CA THR A 57 3.19 18.90 18.24
C THR A 57 4.53 18.54 17.61
N THR A 58 4.55 17.43 16.88
CA THR A 58 5.71 16.99 16.11
C THR A 58 5.36 17.06 14.63
N ASP A 59 6.15 17.81 13.85
CA ASP A 59 6.04 17.79 12.41
C ASP A 59 6.60 16.46 11.87
N MET A 60 5.77 15.74 11.13
CA MET A 60 6.07 14.45 10.49
C MET A 60 5.98 14.52 8.97
N THR A 61 5.84 15.72 8.39
CA THR A 61 5.62 15.92 6.96
C THR A 61 6.73 15.29 6.13
N THR A 62 8.00 15.57 6.47
CA THR A 62 9.15 15.00 5.75
C THR A 62 9.19 13.48 5.81
N MET A 63 8.85 12.89 6.95
CA MET A 63 8.81 11.44 7.13
C MET A 63 7.71 10.81 6.27
N LYS A 64 6.48 11.33 6.34
CA LYS A 64 5.35 10.85 5.53
C LYS A 64 5.62 10.99 4.03
N GLN A 65 6.19 12.10 3.59
CA GLN A 65 6.54 12.30 2.18
C GLN A 65 7.63 11.31 1.72
N GLY A 66 8.63 11.05 2.56
CA GLY A 66 9.64 10.03 2.30
C GLY A 66 9.06 8.62 2.19
N GLU A 67 8.14 8.24 3.09
CA GLU A 67 7.45 6.96 3.05
C GLU A 67 6.62 6.78 1.77
N LEU A 68 5.90 7.82 1.36
CA LEU A 68 5.11 7.82 0.13
C LEU A 68 6.00 7.71 -1.11
N GLU A 69 7.10 8.45 -1.15
CA GLU A 69 8.04 8.40 -2.28
C GLU A 69 8.75 7.04 -2.38
N ILE A 70 9.15 6.47 -1.24
CA ILE A 70 9.72 5.10 -1.20
C ILE A 70 8.70 4.09 -1.72
N ARG A 71 7.42 4.21 -1.32
CA ARG A 71 6.36 3.32 -1.83
C ARG A 71 6.20 3.49 -3.34
N ARG A 72 6.10 4.72 -3.83
CA ARG A 72 5.97 5.03 -5.26
C ARG A 72 7.12 4.45 -6.08
N LEU A 73 8.36 4.64 -5.64
CA LEU A 73 9.55 4.12 -6.31
C LEU A 73 9.60 2.59 -6.29
N LYS A 74 9.19 1.95 -5.19
CA LYS A 74 9.09 0.48 -5.11
C LYS A 74 8.09 -0.06 -6.12
N ASP A 75 6.91 0.55 -6.22
CA ASP A 75 5.88 0.13 -7.17
C ASP A 75 6.35 0.34 -8.62
N GLU A 76 7.02 1.47 -8.91
CA GLU A 76 7.61 1.75 -10.22
C GLU A 76 8.69 0.73 -10.61
N ILE A 77 9.60 0.39 -9.69
CA ILE A 77 10.64 -0.62 -9.93
C ILE A 77 10.02 -2.01 -10.14
N ALA A 78 9.01 -2.38 -9.34
CA ALA A 78 8.32 -3.66 -9.48
C ALA A 78 7.60 -3.77 -10.83
N GLN A 79 6.94 -2.70 -11.27
CA GLN A 79 6.29 -2.65 -12.58
C GLN A 79 7.32 -2.74 -13.71
N GLN A 80 8.39 -1.95 -13.66
CA GLN A 80 9.46 -2.01 -14.68
C GLN A 80 10.11 -3.39 -14.76
N ALA A 81 10.32 -4.06 -13.62
CA ALA A 81 10.86 -5.42 -13.58
C ALA A 81 9.88 -6.41 -14.23
N THR A 82 8.60 -6.29 -13.94
CA THR A 82 7.54 -7.13 -14.52
C THR A 82 7.44 -6.92 -16.04
N ASP A 83 7.42 -5.67 -16.50
CA ASP A 83 7.35 -5.33 -17.92
C ASP A 83 8.57 -5.84 -18.66
N LYS A 84 9.76 -5.65 -18.10
CA LYS A 84 11.01 -6.16 -18.68
C LYS A 84 11.03 -7.68 -18.75
N TYR A 85 10.57 -8.37 -17.70
CA TYR A 85 10.43 -9.82 -17.70
C TYR A 85 9.49 -10.26 -18.83
N GLN A 86 8.29 -9.69 -18.92
CA GLN A 86 7.32 -10.04 -19.95
C GLN A 86 7.82 -9.74 -21.36
N MET A 87 8.51 -8.62 -21.59
CA MET A 87 9.11 -8.30 -22.89
C MET A 87 10.15 -9.33 -23.29
N LEU A 88 11.11 -9.63 -22.42
CA LEU A 88 12.16 -10.61 -22.71
C LEU A 88 11.57 -12.01 -22.90
N PHE A 89 10.68 -12.43 -22.01
CA PHE A 89 9.99 -13.71 -22.04
C PHE A 89 9.21 -13.94 -23.34
N ASN A 90 8.49 -12.92 -23.82
CA ASN A 90 7.73 -12.98 -25.06
C ASN A 90 8.57 -12.78 -26.32
N SER A 91 9.80 -12.26 -26.20
CA SER A 91 10.74 -12.14 -27.32
C SER A 91 11.48 -13.43 -27.65
N ILE A 92 11.40 -14.44 -26.78
CA ILE A 92 11.98 -15.77 -27.02
C ILE A 92 11.20 -16.46 -28.14
N ASP A 93 11.89 -16.87 -29.20
CA ASP A 93 11.30 -17.59 -30.34
C ASP A 93 10.94 -19.06 -30.03
N GLN A 94 11.55 -19.63 -28.99
CA GLN A 94 11.26 -20.97 -28.50
C GLN A 94 10.00 -20.97 -27.62
N GLY A 95 9.13 -21.96 -27.80
CA GLY A 95 7.99 -22.14 -26.92
C GLY A 95 8.46 -22.47 -25.51
N PHE A 96 8.08 -21.63 -24.55
CA PHE A 96 8.42 -21.79 -23.14
C PHE A 96 7.14 -21.88 -22.31
N CYS A 97 7.10 -22.84 -21.40
CA CYS A 97 6.06 -22.95 -20.40
C CYS A 97 6.62 -23.47 -19.07
N ILE A 98 5.99 -23.04 -17.98
CA ILE A 98 6.17 -23.63 -16.65
C ILE A 98 4.87 -24.33 -16.29
N ILE A 99 4.98 -25.52 -15.73
CA ILE A 99 3.87 -26.32 -15.26
C ILE A 99 4.02 -26.61 -13.77
N GLU A 100 2.89 -26.67 -13.07
CA GLU A 100 2.75 -27.16 -11.71
C GLU A 100 2.14 -28.56 -11.77
N VAL A 101 2.83 -29.54 -11.21
CA VAL A 101 2.31 -30.92 -11.13
C VAL A 101 1.35 -31.01 -9.95
N LEU A 102 0.20 -31.62 -10.18
CA LEU A 102 -0.85 -31.84 -9.18
C LEU A 102 -0.76 -33.29 -8.69
N PHE A 103 -0.78 -33.47 -7.37
CA PHE A 103 -0.64 -34.76 -6.71
C PHE A 103 -1.93 -35.14 -5.96
N ASP A 104 -2.20 -36.42 -5.83
CA ASP A 104 -3.28 -36.94 -4.97
C ASP A 104 -2.84 -37.07 -3.50
N GLU A 105 -3.73 -37.60 -2.65
CA GLU A 105 -3.47 -37.83 -1.23
C GLU A 105 -2.38 -38.89 -0.95
N GLN A 106 -1.99 -39.67 -1.97
CA GLN A 106 -0.94 -40.69 -1.90
C GLN A 106 0.38 -40.20 -2.53
N ASP A 107 0.50 -38.89 -2.78
CA ASP A 107 1.66 -38.23 -3.38
C ASP A 107 1.97 -38.77 -4.80
N GLN A 108 0.94 -39.24 -5.51
CA GLN A 108 1.07 -39.67 -6.90
C GLN A 108 0.69 -38.51 -7.85
N PRO A 109 1.49 -38.25 -8.90
CA PRO A 109 1.19 -37.20 -9.86
C PRO A 109 -0.05 -37.59 -10.69
N THR A 110 -1.12 -36.79 -10.59
CA THR A 110 -2.40 -37.05 -11.27
C THR A 110 -2.65 -36.15 -12.46
N ASP A 111 -2.11 -34.92 -12.46
CA ASP A 111 -2.32 -33.94 -13.52
C ASP A 111 -1.22 -32.86 -13.48
N TYR A 112 -1.29 -31.89 -14.39
CA TYR A 112 -0.48 -30.68 -14.31
C TYR A 112 -1.27 -29.45 -14.78
N ARG A 113 -0.85 -28.28 -14.33
CA ARG A 113 -1.43 -26.98 -14.70
C ARG A 113 -0.35 -26.06 -15.25
N PHE A 114 -0.61 -25.38 -16.37
CA PHE A 114 0.30 -24.34 -16.85
C PHE A 114 0.25 -23.12 -15.94
N THR A 115 1.40 -22.72 -15.40
CA THR A 115 1.54 -21.52 -14.55
C THR A 115 2.11 -20.34 -15.33
N GLU A 116 2.94 -20.60 -16.34
CA GLU A 116 3.48 -19.59 -17.24
C GLU A 116 3.58 -20.12 -18.66
N THR A 117 3.33 -19.28 -19.66
CA THR A 117 3.49 -19.59 -21.09
C THR A 117 3.86 -18.35 -21.86
N ASN A 118 4.86 -18.42 -22.75
CA ASN A 118 5.20 -17.30 -23.63
C ASN A 118 4.39 -17.30 -24.93
N GLN A 119 4.50 -16.22 -25.70
CA GLN A 119 3.82 -16.10 -27.00
C GLN A 119 4.26 -17.16 -28.02
N ALA A 120 5.53 -17.61 -27.99
CA ALA A 120 6.00 -18.64 -28.89
C ALA A 120 5.34 -20.02 -28.61
N PHE A 121 5.10 -20.35 -27.34
CA PHE A 121 4.41 -21.58 -26.94
C PHE A 121 3.02 -21.63 -27.56
N LEU A 122 2.28 -20.52 -27.50
CA LEU A 122 0.98 -20.40 -28.14
C LEU A 122 1.08 -20.60 -29.66
N ARG A 123 2.03 -19.94 -30.33
CA ARG A 123 2.21 -20.06 -31.79
C ARG A 123 2.55 -21.49 -32.23
N GLN A 124 3.35 -22.21 -31.44
CA GLN A 124 3.84 -23.54 -31.78
C GLN A 124 2.82 -24.65 -31.46
N THR A 125 2.09 -24.53 -30.35
CA THR A 125 1.15 -25.57 -29.88
C THR A 125 -0.29 -25.31 -30.29
N GLY A 126 -0.65 -24.05 -30.58
CA GLY A 126 -2.04 -23.62 -30.80
C GLY A 126 -2.89 -23.51 -29.53
N LEU A 127 -2.33 -23.77 -28.34
CA LEU A 127 -3.06 -23.77 -27.07
C LEU A 127 -3.36 -22.35 -26.57
N GLN A 128 -4.54 -21.83 -26.90
CA GLN A 128 -5.04 -20.56 -26.38
C GLN A 128 -5.49 -20.65 -24.92
N ASN A 129 -5.20 -19.60 -24.15
CA ASN A 129 -5.53 -19.49 -22.73
C ASN A 129 -5.03 -20.69 -21.92
N ALA A 130 -3.78 -21.12 -22.18
CA ALA A 130 -3.18 -22.27 -21.51
C ALA A 130 -2.97 -22.03 -20.01
N LEU A 131 -2.67 -20.79 -19.59
CA LEU A 131 -2.52 -20.42 -18.19
C LEU A 131 -3.71 -20.87 -17.35
N GLY A 132 -3.45 -21.64 -16.30
CA GLY A 132 -4.45 -22.18 -15.40
C GLY A 132 -5.15 -23.45 -15.88
N LYS A 133 -5.02 -23.84 -17.17
CA LYS A 133 -5.63 -25.07 -17.69
C LYS A 133 -4.87 -26.31 -17.22
N ARG A 134 -5.64 -27.38 -17.05
CA ARG A 134 -5.16 -28.72 -16.78
C ARG A 134 -5.15 -29.56 -18.05
N CYS A 135 -4.31 -30.59 -18.09
CA CYS A 135 -4.24 -31.47 -19.26
C CYS A 135 -5.27 -32.60 -19.19
N GLY A 136 -5.63 -33.05 -17.99
CA GLY A 136 -6.57 -34.16 -17.78
C GLY A 136 -8.06 -33.81 -17.90
N SER A 137 -8.43 -32.57 -18.27
CA SER A 137 -9.82 -32.08 -18.33
C SER A 137 -10.41 -32.02 -19.73
#